data_AF-A0A2N8BRL6-F1
#
_entry.id   AF-A0A2N8BRL6-F1
#
_cell.length_a   1.000
_cell.length_b   1.000
_cell.length_c   1.000
_cell.angle_alpha   90.00
_cell.angle_beta   90.00
_cell.angle_gamma   90.00
#
_symmetry.space_group_name_H-M   'P 1'
#
loop_
_entity.id
_entity.type
_entity.pdbx_description
1 polymer ?
#
loop_
_entity_poly.entity_id
_entity_poly.type
_entity_poly.pdbx_seq_one_letter_code
_entity_poly.pdbx_strand_id
1 'polypeptide(L)' 'MTSGWGFPDFDDHEGVHLFTDPASGLRAVIAIHSTKLGPAAGGVRFWHYADSDGAITDALRLSRGMSFKNAMAGLPMGG' A
#
# COMPACT_ATOMS: atom_id res chain seq x y z
N MET A 1 -14.18 -0.12 12.13
CA MET A 1 -14.70 1.21 11.78
C MET A 1 -14.07 1.56 10.45
N THR A 2 -14.86 1.81 9.40
CA THR A 2 -14.31 2.35 8.16
C THR A 2 -13.69 3.70 8.50
N SER A 3 -12.38 3.80 8.35
CA SER A 3 -11.63 5.03 8.46
C SER A 3 -12.25 6.11 7.56
N GLY A 4 -12.27 7.36 8.02
CA GLY A 4 -12.99 8.47 7.37
C GLY A 4 -12.47 8.91 6.00
N TRP A 5 -11.62 8.12 5.35
CA TRP A 5 -10.94 8.42 4.09
C TRP A 5 -11.64 7.84 2.84
N GLY A 6 -12.75 7.10 3.01
CA GLY A 6 -13.59 6.64 1.89
C GLY A 6 -13.09 5.41 1.14
N PHE A 7 -11.97 4.81 1.54
CA PHE A 7 -11.46 3.55 0.96
C PHE A 7 -11.75 2.36 1.89
N PRO A 8 -12.50 1.33 1.44
CA PRO A 8 -12.87 0.18 2.27
C PRO A 8 -11.69 -0.59 2.88
N ASP A 9 -10.56 -0.65 2.18
CA ASP A 9 -9.35 -1.37 2.60
C ASP A 9 -8.36 -0.48 3.39
N PHE A 10 -8.70 0.78 3.66
CA PHE A 10 -7.87 1.61 4.53
C PHE A 10 -8.05 1.19 6.00
N ASP A 11 -7.07 0.44 6.49
CA ASP A 11 -6.97 -0.06 7.86
C ASP A 11 -5.93 0.75 8.66
N ASP A 12 -6.17 2.05 8.85
CA ASP A 12 -5.26 2.98 9.55
C ASP A 12 -3.81 2.95 9.04
N HIS A 13 -3.68 2.94 7.71
CA HIS A 13 -2.38 2.97 7.04
C HIS A 13 -1.58 4.22 7.46
N GLU A 14 -0.31 4.04 7.80
CA GLU A 14 0.60 5.14 8.16
C GLU A 14 0.80 6.14 7.00
N GLY A 15 0.67 5.69 5.75
CA GLY A 15 0.76 6.60 4.59
C GLY A 15 0.26 6.01 3.27
N VAL A 16 -0.29 6.87 2.42
CA VAL A 16 -0.63 6.57 1.02
C VAL A 16 -0.09 7.69 0.16
N HIS A 17 0.83 7.36 -0.75
CA HIS A 17 1.56 8.31 -1.56
C HIS A 17 1.26 8.09 -3.04
N LEU A 18 0.80 9.14 -3.72
CA LEU A 18 0.50 9.14 -5.14
C LEU A 18 1.63 9.84 -5.91
N PHE A 19 2.11 9.20 -6.96
CA PHE A 19 3.16 9.73 -7.82
C PHE A 19 2.66 9.81 -9.26
N THR A 20 3.06 10.87 -9.95
CA THR A 20 2.85 11.02 -11.39
C THR A 20 4.09 11.63 -12.01
N ASP A 21 4.59 11.04 -13.08
CA ASP A 21 5.63 11.62 -13.92
C ASP A 21 5.15 11.67 -15.38
N PRO A 22 4.81 12.87 -15.91
CA PRO A 22 4.32 13.02 -17.27
C PRO A 22 5.32 12.61 -18.35
N ALA A 23 6.63 12.72 -18.10
CA ALA A 23 7.64 12.42 -19.11
C ALA A 23 7.74 10.92 -19.40
N SER A 24 7.67 10.08 -18.36
CA SER A 24 7.59 8.62 -18.51
C SER A 24 6.17 8.08 -18.64
N GLY A 25 5.14 8.88 -18.31
CA GLY A 25 3.76 8.44 -18.18
C GLY A 25 3.48 7.64 -16.91
N LEU A 26 4.40 7.63 -15.93
CA LEU A 26 4.24 6.90 -14.68
C LEU A 26 3.06 7.43 -13.88
N ARG A 27 2.23 6.50 -13.39
CA ARG A 27 1.26 6.72 -12.31
C ARG A 27 1.46 5.60 -11.31
N ALA A 28 1.75 5.95 -10.06
CA ALA A 28 2.05 4.97 -9.03
C ALA A 28 1.39 5.32 -7.70
N VAL A 29 1.07 4.28 -6.94
CA VAL A 29 0.58 4.37 -5.56
C VAL A 29 1.54 3.57 -4.69
N ILE A 30 2.00 4.18 -3.61
CA ILE A 30 2.75 3.49 -2.55
C ILE A 30 1.90 3.59 -1.28
N ALA A 31 1.47 2.44 -0.76
CA ALA A 31 0.76 2.35 0.51
C ALA A 31 1.70 1.75 1.57
N ILE A 32 1.73 2.36 2.76
CA ILE A 32 2.46 1.89 3.93
C ILE A 32 1.41 1.60 5.00
N HIS A 33 1.23 0.32 5.33
CA HIS A 33 0.26 -0.06 6.35
C HIS A 33 0.85 0.10 7.75
N SER A 34 2.03 -0.47 8.01
CA SER A 34 2.71 -0.25 9.29
C SER A 34 4.23 -0.37 9.20
N THR A 35 4.94 0.47 9.94
CA THR A 35 6.39 0.41 10.16
C THR A 35 6.78 -0.02 11.59
N LYS A 36 5.82 -0.56 12.37
CA LYS A 36 6.00 -0.89 13.80
C LYS A 36 7.20 -1.80 14.10
N LEU A 37 7.51 -2.75 13.21
CA LEU A 37 8.63 -3.70 13.38
C LEU A 37 9.93 -3.25 12.67
N GLY A 38 9.88 -2.17 11.90
CA GLY A 38 10.99 -1.70 11.06
C GLY A 38 10.48 -1.10 9.75
N PRO A 39 11.40 -0.77 8.80
CA PRO A 39 11.03 -0.22 7.50
C PRO A 39 10.00 -1.09 6.77
N ALA A 40 9.05 -0.47 6.06
CA ALA A 40 8.07 -1.19 5.27
C ALA A 40 8.74 -1.87 4.07
N ALA A 41 8.48 -3.16 3.90
CA ALA A 41 9.02 -3.95 2.80
C ALA A 41 7.88 -4.64 2.04
N GLY A 42 7.78 -4.34 0.74
CA GLY A 42 6.75 -4.87 -0.15
C GLY A 42 7.26 -4.98 -1.59
N GLY A 43 6.54 -5.77 -2.40
CA GLY A 43 6.83 -5.88 -3.83
C GLY A 43 6.22 -4.72 -4.62
N VAL A 44 6.74 -4.50 -5.83
CA VAL A 44 6.13 -3.58 -6.81
C VAL A 44 5.26 -4.40 -7.76
N ARG A 45 4.00 -3.99 -7.92
CA ARG A 45 3.08 -4.57 -8.90
C ARG A 45 2.88 -3.58 -10.05
N PHE A 46 3.11 -4.06 -11.26
CA PHE A 46 2.75 -3.35 -12.49
C PHE A 46 1.52 -4.04 -13.09
N TRP A 47 0.39 -3.33 -13.14
CA TRP A 47 -0.88 -3.89 -13.59
C TRP A 47 -1.80 -2.81 -14.18
N HIS A 48 -2.73 -3.21 -15.04
CA HIS A 48 -3.75 -2.33 -15.59
C HIS A 48 -5.02 -2.42 -14.74
N TYR A 49 -5.42 -1.32 -14.12
CA TYR A 49 -6.67 -1.20 -13.38
C TYR A 49 -7.71 -0.47 -14.23
N ALA A 50 -9.00 -0.74 -13.98
CA ALA A 50 -10.09 -0.06 -14.66
C ALA A 50 -10.12 1.45 -14.34
N ASP A 51 -9.75 1.81 -13.11
CA ASP A 51 -9.70 3.17 -12.59
C ASP A 51 -8.62 3.31 -11.49
N SER A 52 -8.44 4.54 -10.99
CA SER A 52 -7.51 4.84 -9.90
C SER A 52 -7.91 4.19 -8.58
N ASP A 53 -9.21 4.06 -8.33
CA ASP A 53 -9.73 3.55 -7.05
C ASP A 53 -9.40 2.08 -6.90
N GLY A 54 -9.47 1.30 -7.99
CA GLY A 54 -9.00 -0.08 -8.03
C GLY A 54 -7.51 -0.21 -7.73
N ALA A 55 -6.67 0.70 -8.26
CA ALA A 55 -5.23 0.69 -7.98
C ALA A 55 -4.91 1.03 -6.51
N ILE A 56 -5.60 2.03 -5.95
CA ILE A 56 -5.41 2.43 -4.54
C ILE A 56 -5.90 1.32 -3.60
N THR A 57 -7.10 0.78 -3.86
CA THR A 57 -7.69 -0.31 -3.06
C THR A 57 -6.78 -1.54 -3.06
N ASP A 58 -6.23 -1.92 -4.21
CA ASP A 58 -5.30 -3.05 -4.28
C ASP A 58 -3.98 -2.76 -3.53
N ALA A 59 -3.43 -1.54 -3.64
CA ALA A 59 -2.24 -1.15 -2.90
C ALA A 59 -2.45 -1.25 -1.38
N LEU A 60 -3.55 -0.70 -0.85
CA LEU A 60 -3.92 -0.78 0.57
C LEU A 60 -4.03 -2.22 1.07
N ARG A 61 -4.76 -3.05 0.31
CA ARG A 61 -4.95 -4.46 0.66
C ARG A 61 -3.62 -5.24 0.68
N LEU A 62 -2.71 -4.93 -0.25
CA LEU A 62 -1.41 -5.60 -0.34
C LEU A 62 -0.43 -5.15 0.74
N SER A 63 -0.34 -3.85 1.07
CA SER A 63 0.52 -3.34 2.15
C SER A 63 0.13 -3.94 3.50
N ARG A 64 -1.17 -4.02 3.77
CA ARG A 64 -1.70 -4.73 4.94
C ARG A 64 -1.26 -6.19 4.98
N GLY A 65 -1.39 -6.88 3.85
CA GLY A 65 -0.91 -8.27 3.70
C GLY A 65 0.59 -8.40 3.98
N MET A 66 1.41 -7.45 3.52
CA MET A 66 2.85 -7.46 3.77
C MET A 66 3.20 -7.22 5.23
N SER A 67 2.50 -6.33 5.93
CA SER A 67 2.69 -6.12 7.37
C SER A 67 2.52 -7.43 8.15
N PHE A 68 1.42 -8.16 7.89
CA PHE A 68 1.18 -9.44 8.56
C PHE A 68 2.14 -10.53 8.10
N LYS A 69 2.44 -10.61 6.81
CA LYS A 69 3.38 -11.60 6.27
C LYS A 69 4.78 -11.45 6.87
N ASN A 70 5.29 -10.23 6.94
CA ASN A 70 6.61 -9.94 7.49
C ASN A 70 6.65 -10.19 9.00
N ALA A 71 5.61 -9.79 9.74
CA ALA A 71 5.47 -10.07 11.17
C ALA A 71 5.42 -11.58 11.46
N MET A 72 4.60 -12.35 10.72
CA MET A 72 4.51 -13.81 10.87
C MET A 72 5.82 -14.52 10.54
N ALA A 73 6.61 -13.97 9.61
CA ALA A 73 7.93 -14.48 9.26
C ALA A 73 9.03 -14.09 10.27
N GLY A 74 8.71 -13.32 11.32
CA GLY A 74 9.69 -12.87 12.32
C GLY A 74 10.71 -11.86 11.77
N LEU A 75 10.37 -11.16 10.69
CA LEU A 75 11.27 -10.20 10.04
C LEU A 75 11.18 -8.83 10.74
N PRO A 76 12.29 -8.09 10.89
CA PRO A 76 12.30 -6.73 11.44
C PRO A 76 11.86 -5.71 10.38
N MET A 77 10.69 -5.95 9.78
CA MET A 77 10.15 -5.17 8.67
C MET A 77 8.65 -4.99 8.83
N GLY A 78 8.18 -3.79 8.49
CA GLY A 78 6.78 -3.47 8.31
C GLY A 78 6.25 -3.90 6.95
N GLY A 79 5.13 -3.35 6.50
CA GLY A 79 4.60 -3.59 5.15
C GLY A 79 3.65 -2.53 4.65
#